data_AF-A0A158C9Z2-F1
#
_entry.id   AF-A0A158C9Z2-F1
#
_cell.length_a   1.000
_cell.length_b   1.000
_cell.length_c   1.000
_cell.angle_alpha   90.00
_cell.angle_beta   90.00
_cell.angle_gamma   90.00
#
_symmetry.space_group_name_H-M   'P 1'
#
loop_
_entity.id
_entity.type
_entity.pdbx_description
1 polymer ?
#
loop_
_entity_poly.entity_id
_entity_poly.type
_entity_poly.pdbx_seq_one_letter_code
_entity_poly.pdbx_strand_id
1 'polypeptide(L)'
;MLTAPLASEAFRQTELMAGRADAALLDRLRSTLRRLRALWWAFEPLLDEKEARVVRKRFKRLADIAGEPHEFDAACDLLARAHENCARVGPVVRTLRQERREASAMTCVTLRKAHVDVLLRRALADARRRLEARAEDRTLEEFARQRVTLADDLLSKREHRAARMKRVDAKTLRSIEEAATKLQCLLELFAPVLERGHRHTMPQLLAAQAALVRFHDVLASAAVVRRVAPALNDKQAIDEAVRWLNRAARNESRAALERLRALPHCL
;
A
#
# COMPACT_ATOMS: atom_id res chain seq x y z
N MET A 1 -4.52 -9.26 -22.81
CA MET A 1 -4.85 -9.41 -21.37
C MET A 1 -4.02 -8.44 -20.54
N LEU A 2 -4.62 -7.39 -19.99
CA LEU A 2 -3.90 -6.33 -19.26
C LEU A 2 -3.33 -6.75 -17.89
N THR A 3 -3.67 -7.93 -17.39
CA THR A 3 -3.26 -8.43 -16.06
C THR A 3 -2.12 -9.45 -16.08
N ALA A 4 -1.78 -10.00 -17.26
CA ALA A 4 -0.78 -11.06 -17.40
C ALA A 4 0.62 -10.69 -16.84
N PRO A 5 1.15 -9.46 -17.07
CA PRO A 5 2.47 -9.10 -16.56
C PRO A 5 2.54 -9.06 -15.02
N LEU A 6 1.50 -8.54 -14.37
CA LEU A 6 1.44 -8.42 -12.90
C LEU A 6 1.24 -9.76 -12.22
N ALA A 7 0.47 -10.65 -12.84
CA ALA A 7 0.33 -12.03 -12.41
C ALA A 7 1.66 -12.79 -12.50
N SER A 8 2.34 -12.74 -13.65
CA SER A 8 3.65 -13.34 -13.88
C SER A 8 4.71 -12.80 -12.92
N GLU A 9 4.67 -11.50 -12.63
CA GLU A 9 5.54 -10.86 -11.65
C GLU A 9 5.33 -11.43 -10.23
N ALA A 10 4.07 -11.53 -9.79
CA ALA A 10 3.73 -12.11 -8.50
C ALA A 10 4.18 -13.57 -8.40
N PHE A 11 4.00 -14.37 -9.47
CA PHE A 11 4.48 -15.76 -9.52
C PHE A 11 5.97 -15.85 -9.33
N ARG A 12 6.73 -15.11 -10.14
CA ARG A 12 8.19 -15.09 -10.07
C ARG A 12 8.67 -14.68 -8.69
N GLN A 13 8.03 -13.68 -8.07
CA GLN A 13 8.36 -13.26 -6.70
C GLN A 13 8.11 -14.37 -5.68
N THR A 14 6.99 -15.07 -5.77
CA THR A 14 6.69 -16.19 -4.85
C THR A 14 7.64 -17.38 -5.02
N GLU A 15 8.09 -17.65 -6.25
CA GLU A 15 9.09 -18.70 -6.53
C GLU A 15 10.47 -18.31 -5.99
N LEU A 16 10.89 -17.05 -6.19
CA LEU A 16 12.17 -16.54 -5.66
C LEU A 16 12.21 -16.53 -4.12
N MET A 17 11.05 -16.33 -3.46
CA MET A 17 10.92 -16.42 -2.00
C MET A 17 11.13 -17.83 -1.44
N ALA A 18 11.19 -18.87 -2.27
CA ALA A 18 11.54 -20.21 -1.82
C ALA A 18 13.01 -20.31 -1.37
N GLY A 19 13.88 -19.40 -1.82
CA GLY A 19 15.33 -19.44 -1.58
C GLY A 19 15.84 -18.56 -0.44
N ARG A 20 15.32 -17.33 -0.25
CA ARG A 20 15.79 -16.37 0.79
C ARG A 20 14.71 -15.36 1.22
N ALA A 21 14.81 -14.90 2.47
CA ALA A 21 14.06 -13.76 2.98
C ALA A 21 14.74 -12.44 2.56
N ASP A 22 14.38 -11.94 1.37
CA ASP A 22 14.85 -10.66 0.84
C ASP A 22 13.76 -9.59 1.01
N ALA A 23 14.10 -8.48 1.69
CA ALA A 23 13.18 -7.37 1.90
C ALA A 23 12.75 -6.71 0.59
N ALA A 24 13.63 -6.64 -0.42
CA ALA A 24 13.26 -6.11 -1.72
C ALA A 24 12.23 -7.01 -2.42
N LEU A 25 12.29 -8.34 -2.23
CA LEU A 25 11.26 -9.25 -2.72
C LEU A 25 9.92 -9.03 -2.01
N LEU A 26 9.93 -8.87 -0.69
CA LEU A 26 8.71 -8.64 0.10
C LEU A 26 8.04 -7.31 -0.26
N ASP A 27 8.81 -6.24 -0.45
CA ASP A 27 8.27 -4.95 -0.86
C ASP A 27 7.67 -5.00 -2.27
N ARG A 28 8.37 -5.66 -3.21
CA ARG A 28 7.83 -5.87 -4.55
C ARG A 28 6.54 -6.69 -4.51
N LEU A 29 6.49 -7.78 -3.73
CA LEU A 29 5.29 -8.58 -3.55
C LEU A 29 4.14 -7.77 -2.94
N ARG A 30 4.40 -6.98 -1.90
CA ARG A 30 3.43 -6.05 -1.30
C ARG A 30 2.85 -5.12 -2.36
N SER A 31 3.71 -4.48 -3.15
CA SER A 31 3.30 -3.58 -4.23
C SER A 31 2.44 -4.31 -5.26
N THR A 32 2.88 -5.49 -5.73
CA THR A 32 2.12 -6.30 -6.69
C THR A 32 0.74 -6.68 -6.16
N LEU A 33 0.63 -7.13 -4.90
CA LEU A 33 -0.65 -7.48 -4.28
C LEU A 33 -1.58 -6.28 -4.12
N ARG A 34 -1.05 -5.08 -3.81
CA ARG A 34 -1.85 -3.84 -3.78
C ARG A 34 -2.41 -3.49 -5.16
N ARG A 35 -1.60 -3.63 -6.22
CA ARG A 35 -2.04 -3.42 -7.61
C ARG A 35 -3.08 -4.45 -8.04
N LEU A 36 -2.87 -5.73 -7.75
CA LEU A 36 -3.87 -6.78 -7.98
C LEU A 36 -5.19 -6.51 -7.25
N ARG A 37 -5.13 -6.00 -6.01
CA ARG A 37 -6.34 -5.59 -5.27
C ARG A 37 -7.09 -4.46 -6.00
N ALA A 38 -6.39 -3.48 -6.55
CA ALA A 38 -6.99 -2.39 -7.33
C ALA A 38 -7.60 -2.91 -8.64
N LEU A 39 -6.93 -3.85 -9.32
CA LEU A 39 -7.46 -4.50 -10.53
C LEU A 39 -8.74 -5.27 -10.26
N TRP A 40 -8.77 -6.12 -9.23
CA TRP A 40 -9.99 -6.83 -8.85
C TRP A 40 -11.10 -5.88 -8.41
N TRP A 41 -10.77 -4.68 -7.95
CA TRP A 41 -11.78 -3.65 -7.73
C TRP A 41 -12.32 -3.07 -9.03
N ALA A 42 -11.47 -2.80 -10.02
CA ALA A 42 -11.88 -2.24 -11.30
C ALA A 42 -12.78 -3.18 -12.08
N PHE A 43 -12.38 -4.45 -12.18
CA PHE A 43 -13.09 -5.49 -12.92
C PHE A 43 -14.23 -6.13 -12.13
N GLU A 44 -14.48 -5.72 -10.88
CA GLU A 44 -15.59 -6.25 -10.05
C GLU A 44 -16.94 -6.32 -10.79
N PRO A 45 -17.39 -5.32 -11.58
CA PRO A 45 -18.66 -5.41 -12.31
C PRO A 45 -18.67 -6.48 -13.40
N LEU A 46 -17.49 -6.78 -13.96
CA LEU A 46 -17.29 -7.78 -15.01
C LEU A 46 -17.03 -9.18 -14.43
N LEU A 47 -16.82 -9.27 -13.12
CA LEU A 47 -16.65 -10.50 -12.36
C LEU A 47 -17.92 -10.78 -11.52
N ASP A 48 -17.88 -11.85 -10.71
CA ASP A 48 -18.82 -12.01 -9.61
C ASP A 48 -18.40 -11.09 -8.45
N GLU A 49 -19.30 -10.21 -8.02
CA GLU A 49 -19.01 -9.19 -6.99
C GLU A 49 -18.59 -9.82 -5.65
N LYS A 50 -19.28 -10.89 -5.23
CA LYS A 50 -19.03 -11.56 -3.94
C LYS A 50 -17.64 -12.19 -3.96
N GLU A 51 -17.31 -12.91 -5.02
CA GLU A 51 -16.00 -13.54 -5.17
C GLU A 51 -14.88 -12.52 -5.37
N ALA A 52 -15.10 -11.48 -6.17
CA ALA A 52 -14.13 -10.40 -6.33
C ALA A 52 -13.81 -9.76 -4.97
N ARG A 53 -14.82 -9.54 -4.13
CA ARG A 53 -14.64 -9.04 -2.76
C ARG A 53 -13.83 -10.01 -1.88
N VAL A 54 -14.07 -11.31 -1.97
CA VAL A 54 -13.28 -12.33 -1.24
C VAL A 54 -11.81 -12.31 -1.66
N VAL A 55 -11.54 -12.30 -2.97
CA VAL A 55 -10.17 -12.26 -3.50
C VAL A 55 -9.45 -10.96 -3.07
N ARG A 56 -10.12 -9.81 -3.14
CA ARG A 56 -9.56 -8.54 -2.66
C ARG A 56 -9.19 -8.56 -1.18
N LYS A 57 -10.03 -9.16 -0.33
CA LYS A 57 -9.72 -9.31 1.10
C LYS A 57 -8.48 -10.18 1.32
N ARG A 58 -8.31 -11.24 0.53
CA ARG A 58 -7.12 -12.09 0.56
C ARG A 58 -5.87 -11.33 0.12
N PHE A 59 -5.92 -10.59 -1.00
CA PHE A 59 -4.81 -9.75 -1.43
C PHE A 59 -4.43 -8.68 -0.40
N LYS A 60 -5.42 -8.05 0.25
CA LYS A 60 -5.17 -7.12 1.36
C LYS A 60 -4.38 -7.81 2.48
N ARG A 61 -4.88 -8.93 2.98
CA ARG A 61 -4.23 -9.68 4.07
C ARG A 61 -2.79 -10.07 3.72
N LEU A 62 -2.56 -10.55 2.50
CA LEU A 62 -1.22 -10.94 2.05
C LEU A 62 -0.29 -9.73 1.90
N ALA A 63 -0.79 -8.60 1.40
CA ALA A 63 -0.01 -7.37 1.31
C ALA A 63 0.36 -6.81 2.69
N ASP A 64 -0.56 -6.89 3.65
CA ASP A 64 -0.32 -6.48 5.04
C ASP A 64 0.78 -7.36 5.67
N ILE A 65 0.71 -8.69 5.47
CA ILE A 65 1.76 -9.63 5.95
C ILE A 65 3.12 -9.35 5.28
N ALA A 66 3.13 -9.09 3.97
CA ALA A 66 4.36 -8.76 3.24
C ALA A 66 4.96 -7.41 3.66
N GLY A 67 4.14 -6.49 4.19
CA GLY A 67 4.57 -5.17 4.62
C GLY A 67 5.13 -5.09 6.03
N GLU A 68 4.95 -6.11 6.87
CA GLU A 68 5.41 -6.07 8.26
C GLU A 68 6.92 -5.80 8.40
N PRO A 69 7.83 -6.39 7.60
CA PRO A 69 9.25 -6.06 7.66
C PRO A 69 9.58 -4.62 7.24
N HIS A 70 8.84 -4.05 6.28
CA HIS A 70 8.99 -2.65 5.85
C HIS A 70 8.71 -1.68 7.01
N GLU A 71 7.77 -1.99 7.90
CA GLU A 71 7.49 -1.14 9.06
C GLU A 71 8.70 -1.01 10.00
N PHE A 72 9.50 -2.07 10.13
CA PHE A 72 10.75 -2.01 10.89
C PHE A 72 11.86 -1.27 10.15
N ASP A 73 11.98 -1.45 8.84
CA ASP A 73 12.96 -0.74 8.02
C ASP A 73 12.68 0.78 8.06
N ALA A 74 11.42 1.19 7.90
CA ALA A 74 10.98 2.57 8.06
C ALA A 74 11.31 3.14 9.45
N ALA A 75 11.09 2.36 10.52
CA ALA A 75 11.42 2.77 11.89
C ALA A 75 12.92 2.96 12.09
N CYS A 76 13.73 2.05 11.56
CA CYS A 76 15.19 2.15 11.61
C CYS A 76 15.67 3.41 10.89
N ASP A 77 15.17 3.68 9.68
CA ASP A 77 15.57 4.84 8.88
C ASP A 77 15.17 6.16 9.53
N LEU A 78 13.95 6.24 10.05
CA LEU A 78 13.45 7.42 10.75
C LEU A 78 14.23 7.71 12.04
N LEU A 79 14.50 6.68 12.84
CA LEU A 79 15.25 6.84 14.09
C LEU A 79 16.75 7.05 13.85
N ALA A 80 17.31 6.57 12.73
CA ALA A 80 18.68 6.88 12.34
C ALA A 80 18.85 8.38 12.05
N ARG A 81 17.88 9.00 11.35
CA ARG A 81 17.83 10.47 11.15
C ARG A 81 17.59 11.21 12.47
N ALA A 82 16.83 10.61 13.39
CA ALA A 82 16.63 11.17 14.72
C ALA A 82 17.89 11.15 15.59
N HIS A 83 18.82 10.23 15.33
CA HIS A 83 20.03 10.04 16.15
C HIS A 83 20.92 11.29 16.20
N GLU A 84 20.93 12.09 15.14
CA GLU A 84 21.57 13.42 15.10
C GLU A 84 21.08 14.36 16.21
N ASN A 85 19.85 14.15 16.69
CA ASN A 85 19.18 14.97 17.71
C ASN A 85 18.85 14.22 19.01
N CYS A 86 19.08 12.90 19.06
CA CYS A 86 18.66 12.03 20.15
C CYS A 86 19.74 10.95 20.39
N ALA A 87 20.63 11.17 21.37
CA ALA A 87 21.75 10.26 21.62
C ALA A 87 21.32 8.86 22.09
N ARG A 88 20.10 8.71 22.65
CA ARG A 88 19.63 7.48 23.31
C ARG A 88 18.83 6.53 22.42
N VAL A 89 18.62 6.82 21.14
CA VAL A 89 17.87 5.93 20.22
C VAL A 89 18.69 4.77 19.65
N GLY A 90 20.02 4.78 19.81
CA GLY A 90 20.90 3.72 19.30
C GLY A 90 20.50 2.29 19.74
N PRO A 91 20.23 2.03 21.03
CA PRO A 91 19.73 0.73 21.50
C PRO A 91 18.41 0.31 20.84
N VAL A 92 17.47 1.25 20.67
CA VAL A 92 16.16 0.99 20.03
C VAL A 92 16.35 0.52 18.59
N VAL A 93 17.21 1.20 17.82
CA VAL A 93 17.51 0.84 16.43
C VAL A 93 18.13 -0.56 16.32
N ARG A 94 19.00 -0.95 17.26
CA ARG A 94 19.58 -2.31 17.28
C ARG A 94 18.51 -3.38 17.52
N THR A 95 17.62 -3.17 18.50
CA THR A 95 16.52 -4.11 18.78
C THR A 95 15.57 -4.20 17.58
N LEU A 96 15.20 -3.07 16.96
CA LEU A 96 14.37 -3.07 15.76
C LEU A 96 14.99 -3.88 14.62
N ARG A 97 16.31 -3.79 14.39
CA ARG A 97 17.00 -4.57 13.35
C ARG A 97 16.98 -6.08 13.63
N GLN A 98 17.03 -6.49 14.89
CA GLN A 98 16.92 -7.91 15.26
C GLN A 98 15.51 -8.43 14.98
N GLU A 99 14.51 -7.73 15.50
CA GLU A 99 13.08 -8.05 15.33
C GLU A 99 12.67 -8.04 13.84
N ARG A 100 13.25 -7.13 13.05
CA ARG A 100 13.07 -7.09 11.59
C ARG A 100 13.48 -8.39 10.91
N ARG A 101 14.57 -9.03 11.33
CA ARG A 101 15.04 -10.31 10.76
C ARG A 101 14.06 -11.44 11.06
N GLU A 102 13.57 -11.49 12.29
CA GLU A 102 12.60 -12.48 12.75
C GLU A 102 11.25 -12.31 12.04
N ALA A 103 10.76 -11.06 11.94
CA ALA A 103 9.58 -10.72 11.16
C ALA A 103 9.73 -11.12 9.69
N SER A 104 10.88 -10.85 9.07
CA SER A 104 11.14 -11.25 7.67
C SER A 104 11.05 -12.76 7.47
N ALA A 105 11.65 -13.54 8.37
CA ALA A 105 11.60 -15.00 8.32
C ALA A 105 10.16 -15.52 8.50
N MET A 106 9.43 -14.99 9.49
CA MET A 106 8.04 -15.36 9.78
C MET A 106 7.09 -15.01 8.62
N THR A 107 7.24 -13.81 8.04
CA THR A 107 6.51 -13.36 6.85
C THR A 107 6.73 -14.32 5.68
N CYS A 108 7.98 -14.72 5.42
CA CYS A 108 8.30 -15.66 4.34
C CYS A 108 7.68 -17.05 4.58
N VAL A 109 7.69 -17.56 5.81
CA VAL A 109 7.01 -18.83 6.16
C VAL A 109 5.50 -18.71 5.95
N THR A 110 4.91 -17.63 6.43
CA THR A 110 3.46 -17.40 6.35
C THR A 110 2.99 -17.26 4.92
N LEU A 111 3.71 -16.51 4.08
CA LEU A 111 3.36 -16.32 2.67
C LEU A 111 3.53 -17.62 1.87
N ARG A 112 4.55 -18.44 2.15
CA ARG A 112 4.68 -19.78 1.54
C ARG A 112 3.51 -20.69 1.89
N LYS A 113 3.12 -20.74 3.17
CA LYS A 113 1.94 -21.50 3.63
C LYS A 113 0.62 -21.00 3.05
N ALA A 114 0.57 -19.72 2.65
CA ALA A 114 -0.62 -19.14 2.06
C ALA A 114 -0.86 -19.53 0.59
N HIS A 115 0.09 -20.23 -0.05
CA HIS A 115 0.01 -20.68 -1.45
C HIS A 115 -0.49 -19.56 -2.39
N VAL A 116 0.21 -18.41 -2.32
CA VAL A 116 -0.14 -17.20 -3.08
C VAL A 116 -0.21 -17.49 -4.58
N ASP A 117 0.67 -18.35 -5.09
CA ASP A 117 0.66 -18.81 -6.47
C ASP A 117 -0.66 -19.55 -6.82
N VAL A 118 -1.08 -20.51 -6.01
CA VAL A 118 -2.34 -21.25 -6.24
C VAL A 118 -3.53 -20.31 -6.21
N LEU A 119 -3.56 -19.37 -5.26
CA LEU A 119 -4.59 -18.34 -5.18
C LEU A 119 -4.65 -17.50 -6.47
N LEU A 120 -3.50 -17.05 -6.97
CA LEU A 120 -3.41 -16.23 -8.17
C LEU A 120 -3.83 -17.00 -9.43
N ARG A 121 -3.32 -18.22 -9.63
CA ARG A 121 -3.69 -19.06 -10.80
C ARG A 121 -5.19 -19.28 -10.85
N ARG A 122 -5.78 -19.66 -9.72
CA ARG A 122 -7.23 -19.87 -9.61
C ARG A 122 -8.01 -18.59 -9.89
N ALA A 123 -7.65 -17.49 -9.24
CA ALA A 123 -8.38 -16.23 -9.41
C ALA A 123 -8.31 -15.70 -10.85
N LEU A 124 -7.18 -15.89 -11.54
CA LEU A 124 -7.01 -15.51 -12.96
C LEU A 124 -7.80 -16.43 -13.89
N ALA A 125 -7.79 -17.74 -13.66
CA ALA A 125 -8.58 -18.69 -14.43
C ALA A 125 -10.08 -18.42 -14.29
N ASP A 126 -10.54 -18.14 -13.06
CA ASP A 126 -11.92 -17.78 -12.77
C ASP A 126 -12.31 -16.45 -13.45
N ALA A 127 -11.44 -15.44 -13.38
CA ALA A 127 -11.66 -14.17 -14.05
C ALA A 127 -11.73 -14.32 -15.58
N ARG A 128 -10.82 -15.09 -16.17
CA ARG A 128 -10.79 -15.35 -17.61
C ARG A 128 -12.07 -16.04 -18.08
N ARG A 129 -12.47 -17.14 -17.42
CA ARG A 129 -13.70 -17.87 -17.75
C ARG A 129 -14.94 -16.98 -17.74
N ARG A 130 -15.03 -16.07 -16.75
CA ARG A 130 -16.14 -15.12 -16.65
C ARG A 130 -16.16 -14.08 -17.74
N LEU A 131 -14.99 -13.53 -18.07
CA LEU A 131 -14.86 -12.56 -19.14
C LEU A 131 -15.17 -13.19 -20.50
N GLU A 132 -14.78 -14.44 -20.73
CA GLU A 132 -15.10 -15.20 -21.96
C GLU A 132 -16.59 -15.58 -22.05
N ALA A 133 -17.25 -15.88 -20.93
CA ALA A 133 -18.66 -16.24 -20.90
C ALA A 133 -19.62 -15.04 -21.02
N ARG A 134 -19.11 -13.81 -20.90
CA ARG A 134 -19.91 -12.59 -21.00
C ARG A 134 -19.89 -12.05 -22.44
N ALA A 135 -21.07 -11.81 -22.99
CA ALA A 135 -21.22 -10.83 -24.07
C ALA A 135 -21.21 -9.44 -23.41
N GLU A 136 -20.16 -8.66 -23.62
CA GLU A 136 -20.06 -7.29 -23.12
C GLU A 136 -20.19 -6.33 -24.31
N ASP A 137 -21.24 -5.51 -24.31
CA ASP A 137 -21.52 -4.57 -25.40
C ASP A 137 -20.67 -3.29 -25.32
N ARG A 138 -19.97 -3.08 -24.20
CA ARG A 138 -19.18 -1.88 -23.92
C ARG A 138 -17.74 -2.03 -24.41
N THR A 139 -17.19 -0.97 -24.98
CA THR A 139 -15.78 -0.96 -25.36
C THR A 139 -14.88 -0.93 -24.12
N LEU A 140 -13.64 -1.43 -24.27
CA LEU A 140 -12.63 -1.37 -23.20
C LEU A 140 -12.32 0.07 -22.78
N GLU A 141 -12.40 1.01 -23.71
CA GLU A 141 -12.16 2.42 -23.46
C GLU A 141 -13.27 3.05 -22.59
N GLU A 142 -14.55 2.83 -22.93
CA GLU A 142 -15.68 3.29 -22.12
C GLU A 142 -15.62 2.71 -20.72
N PHE A 143 -15.29 1.42 -20.61
CA PHE A 143 -15.07 0.78 -19.33
C PHE A 143 -13.92 1.44 -18.55
N ALA A 144 -12.76 1.66 -19.19
CA ALA A 144 -11.62 2.30 -18.57
C ALA A 144 -11.94 3.71 -18.06
N ARG A 145 -12.57 4.55 -18.89
CA ARG A 145 -12.99 5.91 -18.52
C ARG A 145 -13.92 5.87 -17.31
N GLN A 146 -14.96 5.03 -17.35
CA GLN A 146 -15.89 4.88 -16.22
C GLN A 146 -15.18 4.46 -14.93
N ARG A 147 -14.25 3.50 -15.00
CA ARG A 147 -13.53 3.01 -13.81
C ARG A 147 -12.56 4.03 -13.24
N VAL A 148 -11.91 4.84 -14.08
CA VAL A 148 -11.04 5.93 -13.63
C VAL A 148 -11.86 7.04 -12.98
N THR A 149 -12.95 7.49 -13.60
CA THR A 149 -13.86 8.49 -13.01
C THR A 149 -14.37 8.03 -11.65
N LEU A 150 -14.80 6.78 -11.52
CA LEU A 150 -15.25 6.24 -10.22
C LEU A 150 -14.12 6.21 -9.17
N ALA A 151 -12.87 5.98 -9.57
CA ALA A 151 -11.74 5.99 -8.65
C ALA A 151 -11.38 7.42 -8.23
N ASP A 152 -11.48 8.38 -9.14
CA ASP A 152 -11.27 9.79 -8.87
C ASP A 152 -12.37 10.36 -7.96
N ASP A 153 -13.64 10.11 -8.26
CA ASP A 153 -14.78 10.46 -7.40
C ASP A 153 -14.60 9.92 -5.97
N LEU A 154 -14.10 8.69 -5.85
CA LEU A 154 -13.85 8.05 -4.57
C LEU A 154 -12.68 8.68 -3.80
N LEU A 155 -11.69 9.25 -4.50
CA LEU A 155 -10.61 10.01 -3.89
C LEU A 155 -11.14 11.38 -3.46
N SER A 156 -11.73 12.12 -4.39
CA SER A 156 -12.35 13.43 -4.19
C SER A 156 -13.32 13.42 -3.01
N LYS A 157 -14.24 12.45 -2.91
CA LYS A 157 -15.17 12.33 -1.77
C LYS A 157 -14.46 12.17 -0.42
N ARG A 158 -13.34 11.45 -0.37
CA ARG A 158 -12.57 11.24 0.87
C ARG A 158 -11.78 12.48 1.26
N GLU A 159 -11.22 13.19 0.28
CA GLU A 159 -10.55 14.46 0.49
C GLU A 159 -11.50 15.54 0.99
N HIS A 160 -12.66 15.68 0.35
CA HIS A 160 -13.73 16.59 0.80
C HIS A 160 -14.18 16.26 2.23
N ARG A 161 -14.32 14.98 2.55
CA ARG A 161 -14.64 14.55 3.93
C ARG A 161 -13.54 14.95 4.90
N ALA A 162 -12.27 14.74 4.56
CA ALA A 162 -11.14 15.13 5.41
C ALA A 162 -11.04 16.65 5.58
N ALA A 163 -11.30 17.44 4.54
CA ALA A 163 -11.29 18.90 4.58
C ALA A 163 -12.33 19.48 5.56
N ARG A 164 -13.47 18.80 5.74
CA ARG A 164 -14.52 19.18 6.69
C ARG A 164 -14.22 18.80 8.14
N MET A 165 -13.20 17.97 8.39
CA MET A 165 -12.87 17.53 9.74
C MET A 165 -11.98 18.56 10.44
N LYS A 166 -12.32 18.93 11.68
CA LYS A 166 -11.47 19.79 12.53
C LYS A 166 -10.08 19.17 12.76
N ARG A 167 -10.00 17.84 12.82
CA ARG A 167 -8.77 17.06 12.91
C ARG A 167 -8.92 15.80 12.06
N VAL A 168 -8.04 15.62 11.09
CA VAL A 168 -8.03 14.41 10.26
C VAL A 168 -7.30 13.31 11.03
N ASP A 169 -7.97 12.17 11.23
CA ASP A 169 -7.39 11.03 11.91
C ASP A 169 -6.58 10.15 10.95
N ALA A 170 -5.75 9.27 11.51
CA ALA A 170 -4.91 8.35 10.75
C ALA A 170 -5.72 7.42 9.84
N LYS A 171 -6.94 7.04 10.27
CA LYS A 171 -7.83 6.17 9.49
C LYS A 171 -8.32 6.86 8.22
N THR A 172 -8.65 8.14 8.30
CA THR A 172 -9.07 8.93 7.14
C THR A 172 -7.92 9.09 6.15
N LEU A 173 -6.72 9.44 6.62
CA LEU A 173 -5.53 9.54 5.76
C LEU A 173 -5.18 8.20 5.08
N ARG A 174 -5.31 7.07 5.80
CA ARG A 174 -5.14 5.73 5.20
C ARG A 174 -6.17 5.45 4.12
N SER A 175 -7.42 5.85 4.34
CA SER A 175 -8.46 5.67 3.34
C SER A 175 -8.22 6.48 2.08
N ILE A 176 -7.66 7.69 2.21
CA ILE A 176 -7.25 8.55 1.08
C ILE A 176 -6.07 7.91 0.33
N GLU A 177 -5.05 7.44 1.05
CA GLU A 177 -3.89 6.73 0.45
C GLU A 177 -4.34 5.49 -0.35
N GLU A 178 -5.24 4.67 0.20
CA GLU A 178 -5.82 3.53 -0.50
C GLU A 178 -6.61 3.92 -1.76
N ALA A 179 -7.25 5.10 -1.75
CA ALA A 179 -7.99 5.63 -2.90
C ALA A 179 -7.05 6.18 -3.98
N ALA A 180 -6.03 6.94 -3.58
CA ALA A 180 -5.02 7.48 -4.47
C ALA A 180 -4.20 6.38 -5.15
N THR A 181 -3.77 5.36 -4.39
CA THR A 181 -3.08 4.17 -4.94
C THR A 181 -3.93 3.48 -6.01
N LYS A 182 -5.24 3.38 -5.75
CA LYS A 182 -6.18 2.76 -6.70
C LYS A 182 -6.29 3.59 -7.97
N LEU A 183 -6.46 4.91 -7.86
CA LEU A 183 -6.53 5.81 -9.02
C LEU A 183 -5.26 5.71 -9.87
N GLN A 184 -4.08 5.80 -9.25
CA GLN A 184 -2.79 5.62 -9.95
C GLN A 184 -2.73 4.28 -10.68
N CYS A 185 -3.06 3.18 -9.99
CA CYS A 185 -3.00 1.85 -10.60
C CYS A 185 -3.90 1.75 -11.85
N LEU A 186 -5.04 2.42 -11.86
CA LEU A 186 -5.97 2.40 -13.00
C LEU A 186 -5.50 3.29 -14.13
N LEU A 187 -4.98 4.48 -13.81
CA LEU A 187 -4.37 5.38 -14.79
C LEU A 187 -3.17 4.71 -15.48
N GLU A 188 -2.31 4.00 -14.74
CA GLU A 188 -1.20 3.25 -15.32
C GLU A 188 -1.67 2.09 -16.20
N LEU A 189 -2.64 1.31 -15.72
CA LEU A 189 -3.16 0.14 -16.43
C LEU A 189 -3.83 0.52 -17.74
N PHE A 190 -4.67 1.54 -17.71
CA PHE A 190 -5.48 1.96 -18.83
C PHE A 190 -4.83 3.07 -19.65
N ALA A 191 -3.61 3.51 -19.31
CA ALA A 191 -2.84 4.48 -20.10
C ALA A 191 -2.78 4.18 -21.62
N PRO A 192 -2.72 2.90 -22.08
CA PRO A 192 -2.72 2.61 -23.52
C PRO A 192 -4.06 2.86 -24.21
N VAL A 193 -5.18 2.86 -23.47
CA VAL A 193 -6.54 3.00 -24.01
C VAL A 193 -7.21 4.32 -23.64
N LEU A 194 -6.71 5.01 -22.61
CA LEU A 194 -7.16 6.35 -22.23
C LEU A 194 -6.39 7.39 -23.03
N GLU A 195 -7.11 8.36 -23.60
CA GLU A 195 -6.49 9.53 -24.21
C GLU A 195 -5.57 10.26 -23.20
N ARG A 196 -4.65 11.10 -23.71
CA ARG A 196 -3.59 11.77 -22.93
C ARG A 196 -4.08 12.66 -21.77
N GLY A 197 -5.39 12.82 -21.59
CA GLY A 197 -6.06 13.70 -20.64
C GLY A 197 -5.63 13.54 -19.17
N HIS A 198 -5.10 12.39 -18.74
CA HIS A 198 -4.74 12.19 -17.33
C HIS A 198 -3.24 12.30 -16.99
N ARG A 199 -2.39 12.62 -17.98
CA ARG A 199 -0.93 12.69 -17.75
C ARG A 199 -0.50 13.86 -16.87
N HIS A 200 -1.25 14.96 -16.90
CA HIS A 200 -0.89 16.20 -16.21
C HIS A 200 -1.17 16.14 -14.70
N THR A 201 -2.10 15.28 -14.24
CA THR A 201 -2.44 15.12 -12.83
C THR A 201 -1.62 14.04 -12.12
N MET A 202 -0.97 13.16 -12.87
CA MET A 202 -0.13 12.08 -12.34
C MET A 202 1.01 12.57 -11.42
N PRO A 203 1.78 13.65 -11.74
CA PRO A 203 2.85 14.09 -10.86
C PRO A 203 2.36 14.56 -9.49
N GLN A 204 1.23 15.28 -9.44
CA GLN A 204 0.66 15.76 -8.18
C GLN A 204 0.06 14.60 -7.37
N LEU A 205 -0.59 13.65 -8.04
CA LEU A 205 -1.09 12.42 -7.41
C LEU A 205 0.05 11.62 -6.77
N LEU A 206 1.18 11.47 -7.47
CA LEU A 206 2.38 10.81 -6.95
C LEU A 206 2.98 11.56 -5.76
N ALA A 207 3.02 12.89 -5.80
CA ALA A 207 3.51 13.72 -4.70
C ALA A 207 2.63 13.59 -3.44
N ALA A 208 1.30 13.60 -3.61
CA ALA A 208 0.35 13.40 -2.51
C ALA A 208 0.45 12.00 -1.91
N GLN A 209 0.59 10.97 -2.75
CA GLN A 209 0.83 9.61 -2.29
C GLN A 209 2.15 9.48 -1.53
N ALA A 210 3.24 10.04 -2.04
CA ALA A 210 4.53 10.01 -1.34
C ALA A 210 4.44 10.64 0.05
N ALA A 211 3.69 11.75 0.20
CA ALA A 211 3.45 12.36 1.51
C ALA A 211 2.60 11.49 2.44
N LEU A 212 1.56 10.85 1.91
CA LEU A 212 0.74 9.91 2.68
C LEU A 212 1.54 8.68 3.11
N VAL A 213 2.38 8.11 2.24
CA VAL A 213 3.24 6.97 2.56
C VAL A 213 4.19 7.33 3.69
N ARG A 214 4.89 8.48 3.62
CA ARG A 214 5.76 8.94 4.71
C ARG A 214 5.03 9.10 6.03
N PHE A 215 3.82 9.68 6.02
CA PHE A 215 3.01 9.79 7.22
C PHE A 215 2.67 8.41 7.82
N HIS A 216 2.31 7.44 6.99
CA HIS A 216 2.02 6.08 7.43
C HIS A 216 3.25 5.36 7.97
N ASP A 217 4.41 5.54 7.32
CA ASP A 217 5.68 4.99 7.78
C ASP A 217 6.02 5.49 9.19
N VAL A 218 5.79 6.78 9.50
CA VAL A 218 6.00 7.32 10.85
C VAL A 218 5.02 6.72 11.87
N LEU A 219 3.75 6.55 11.51
CA LEU A 219 2.77 5.92 12.41
C LEU A 219 3.08 4.45 12.69
N ALA A 220 3.44 3.70 11.64
CA ALA A 220 3.86 2.30 11.76
C ALA A 220 5.12 2.20 12.63
N SER A 221 6.07 3.12 12.44
CA SER A 221 7.29 3.21 13.24
C SER A 221 7.00 3.37 14.73
N ALA A 222 6.04 4.23 15.09
CA ALA A 222 5.64 4.39 16.49
C ALA A 222 5.01 3.13 17.07
N ALA A 223 4.28 2.36 16.27
CA ALA A 223 3.69 1.09 16.69
C ALA A 223 4.76 0.01 16.89
N VAL A 224 5.71 -0.15 15.96
CA VAL A 224 6.78 -1.16 16.09
C VAL A 224 7.74 -0.84 17.22
N VAL A 225 8.05 0.44 17.49
CA VAL A 225 8.85 0.84 18.67
C VAL A 225 8.18 0.41 19.97
N ARG A 226 6.85 0.57 20.08
CA ARG A 226 6.09 0.09 21.24
C ARG A 226 6.07 -1.42 21.33
N ARG A 227 6.01 -2.13 20.20
CA ARG A 227 6.03 -3.59 20.15
C ARG A 227 7.34 -4.18 20.67
N VAL A 228 8.47 -3.53 20.38
CA VAL A 228 9.79 -3.99 20.85
C VAL A 228 10.16 -3.47 22.25
N ALA A 229 9.35 -2.60 22.84
CA ALA A 229 9.60 -2.04 24.17
C ALA A 229 9.79 -3.10 25.27
N PRO A 230 9.06 -4.23 25.32
CA PRO A 230 9.30 -5.28 26.31
C PRO A 230 10.67 -5.96 26.19
N ALA A 231 11.21 -6.04 24.96
CA ALA A 231 12.53 -6.61 24.69
C ALA A 231 13.66 -5.63 25.01
N LEU A 232 13.37 -4.33 25.10
CA LEU A 232 14.33 -3.29 25.44
C LEU A 232 14.16 -2.85 26.89
N ASN A 233 15.09 -3.21 27.77
CA ASN A 233 15.10 -2.78 29.17
C ASN A 233 15.60 -1.33 29.36
N ASP A 234 15.21 -0.42 28.45
CA ASP A 234 15.52 1.01 28.49
C ASP A 234 14.27 1.83 28.15
N LYS A 235 13.46 2.07 29.18
CA LYS A 235 12.21 2.83 29.07
C LYS A 235 12.46 4.27 28.59
N GLN A 236 13.57 4.88 28.97
CA GLN A 236 13.86 6.27 28.61
C GLN A 236 14.16 6.39 27.11
N ALA A 237 14.90 5.43 26.55
CA ALA A 237 15.14 5.36 25.11
C ALA A 237 13.85 5.15 24.30
N ILE A 238 12.95 4.27 24.77
CA ILE A 238 11.62 4.07 24.15
C ILE A 238 10.80 5.37 24.19
N ASP A 239 10.71 6.00 25.36
CA ASP A 239 9.92 7.23 25.52
C ASP A 239 10.45 8.37 24.64
N GLU A 240 11.77 8.49 24.51
CA GLU A 240 12.41 9.45 23.62
C GLU A 240 12.10 9.18 22.14
N ALA A 241 12.25 7.93 21.70
CA ALA A 241 11.92 7.50 20.33
C ALA A 241 10.45 7.78 20.00
N VAL A 242 9.52 7.40 20.88
CA VAL A 242 8.08 7.61 20.69
C VAL A 242 7.75 9.10 20.67
N ARG A 243 8.36 9.93 21.54
CA ARG A 243 8.18 11.39 21.52
C ARG A 243 8.63 12.00 20.20
N TRP A 244 9.79 11.57 19.69
CA TRP A 244 10.29 12.04 18.40
C TRP A 244 9.35 11.64 17.25
N LEU A 245 8.93 10.37 17.19
CA LEU A 245 8.01 9.88 16.17
C LEU A 245 6.65 10.58 16.22
N ASN A 246 6.13 10.89 17.41
CA ASN A 246 4.90 11.67 17.55
C ASN A 246 5.03 13.10 17.00
N ARG A 247 6.20 13.73 17.12
CA ARG A 247 6.47 15.04 16.50
C ARG A 247 6.55 14.92 14.98
N ALA A 248 7.30 13.92 14.49
CA ALA A 248 7.39 13.63 13.05
C ALA A 248 6.00 13.36 12.44
N ALA A 249 5.14 12.59 13.13
CA ALA A 249 3.79 12.27 12.66
C ALA A 249 2.92 13.53 12.48
N ARG A 250 3.06 14.52 13.39
CA ARG A 250 2.34 15.80 13.26
C ARG A 250 2.82 16.60 12.06
N ASN A 251 4.11 16.57 11.76
CA ASN A 251 4.70 17.29 10.63
C ASN A 251 4.31 16.63 9.31
N GLU A 252 4.48 15.31 9.18
CA GLU A 252 4.09 14.57 7.98
C GLU A 252 2.57 14.61 7.75
N SER A 253 1.76 14.61 8.82
CA SER A 253 0.30 14.79 8.68
C SER A 253 -0.05 16.13 8.03
N ARG A 254 0.60 17.23 8.46
CA ARG A 254 0.39 18.55 7.85
C ARG A 254 0.85 18.56 6.39
N ALA A 255 2.05 18.03 6.11
CA ALA A 255 2.57 17.96 4.76
C ALA A 255 1.68 17.12 3.83
N ALA A 256 1.13 16.00 4.30
CA ALA A 256 0.18 15.19 3.54
C ALA A 256 -1.10 15.97 3.23
N LEU A 257 -1.66 16.68 4.21
CA LEU A 257 -2.86 17.50 4.01
C LEU A 257 -2.62 18.66 3.03
N GLU A 258 -1.47 19.31 3.10
CA GLU A 258 -1.08 20.36 2.14
C GLU A 258 -0.99 19.81 0.71
N ARG A 259 -0.36 18.64 0.53
CA ARG A 259 -0.27 18.01 -0.79
C ARG A 259 -1.62 17.57 -1.33
N LEU A 260 -2.50 17.06 -0.49
CA LEU A 260 -3.87 16.69 -0.88
C LEU A 260 -4.67 17.90 -1.34
N ARG A 261 -4.56 19.04 -0.64
CA ARG A 261 -5.25 20.29 -1.04
C ARG A 261 -4.74 20.86 -2.36
N ALA A 262 -3.52 20.51 -2.77
CA ALA A 262 -2.92 20.95 -4.01
C ALA A 262 -3.21 20.03 -5.21
N LEU A 263 -3.98 18.96 -5.02
CA LEU A 263 -4.39 18.10 -6.12
C LEU A 263 -5.42 18.84 -6.98
N PRO A 264 -5.20 18.94 -8.31
CA PRO A 264 -6.27 19.35 -9.20
C PRO A 264 -7.36 18.29 -9.14
N HIS A 265 -8.60 18.72 -8.93
CA HIS A 265 -9.74 17.84 -9.09
C HIS A 265 -9.78 17.41 -10.57
N CYS A 266 -9.66 16.10 -10.83
CA CYS A 266 -9.66 15.60 -12.19
C CYS A 266 -11.09 15.61 -12.73
N LEU A 267 -11.37 16.55 -13.63
CA LEU A 267 -12.58 16.67 -14.46
C LEU A 267 -13.87 17.04 -13.71
#